data_AF-A0A961SGW1-F1
#
_entry.id   AF-A0A961SGW1-F1
#
_cell.length_a   1.000
_cell.length_b   1.000
_cell.length_c   1.000
_cell.angle_alpha   90.00
_cell.angle_beta   90.00
_cell.angle_gamma   90.00
#
_symmetry.space_group_name_H-M   'P 1'
#
loop_
_entity.id
_entity.type
_entity.pdbx_description
1 polymer ?
#
loop_
_entity_poly.entity_id
_entity_poly.type
_entity_poly.pdbx_seq_one_letter_code
_entity_poly.pdbx_strand_id
1 'polypeptide(L)' 'MYEWNFSPVLAESGFLLAGFRNTLILTATALSGGLVVGLLLALARLSHRRWLSIPAGAVIELFRTTPPLVQLFWFYFG' A
#
# COMPACT_ATOMS: atom_id res chain seq x y z
N MET A 1 10.95 -35.08 19.97
CA MET A 1 10.42 -33.77 20.40
C MET A 1 11.20 -32.70 19.68
N TYR A 2 10.54 -31.71 19.08
CA TYR A 2 11.23 -30.57 18.45
C TYR A 2 11.70 -29.61 19.56
N GLU A 3 13.00 -29.32 19.60
CA GLU A 3 13.60 -28.35 20.51
C GLU A 3 13.53 -26.97 19.86
N TRP A 4 12.72 -26.07 20.41
CA TRP A 4 12.62 -24.70 19.90
C TRP A 4 13.91 -23.94 20.16
N ASN A 5 14.58 -23.50 19.10
CA ASN A 5 15.82 -22.72 19.20
C ASN A 5 15.66 -21.32 18.61
N PHE A 6 15.53 -20.31 19.48
CA PHE A 6 15.40 -18.90 19.12
C PHE A 6 16.73 -18.14 19.07
N SER A 7 17.85 -18.81 19.33
CA SER A 7 19.18 -18.19 19.28
C SER A 7 19.45 -17.46 17.96
N PRO A 8 19.12 -18.02 16.77
CA PRO A 8 19.30 -17.32 15.50
C PRO A 8 18.40 -16.08 15.35
N VAL A 9 17.18 -16.11 15.90
CA VAL A 9 16.25 -14.98 15.84
C VAL A 9 16.75 -13.80 16.67
N LEU A 10 17.30 -14.10 17.85
CA LEU A 10 17.87 -13.10 18.75
C LEU A 10 19.21 -12.56 18.23
N ALA A 11 20.02 -13.43 17.63
CA ALA A 11 21.28 -13.05 16.98
C ALA A 11 21.05 -12.03 15.83
N GLU A 12 19.99 -12.23 15.05
CA GLU A 12 19.62 -11.35 13.92
C GLU A 12 18.58 -10.28 14.29
N SER A 13 18.41 -10.00 15.58
CA SER A 13 17.44 -9.00 16.08
C SER A 13 17.61 -7.62 15.47
N GLY A 14 18.85 -7.22 15.13
CA GLY A 14 19.15 -5.98 14.43
C GLY A 14 18.51 -5.91 13.04
N PHE A 15 18.57 -7.00 12.26
CA PHE A 15 17.94 -7.09 10.94
C PHE A 15 16.42 -7.05 11.05
N LEU A 16 15.86 -7.76 12.05
CA LEU A 16 14.43 -7.74 12.32
C LEU A 16 13.94 -6.33 12.70
N LEU A 17 14.69 -5.61 13.53
CA LEU A 17 14.37 -4.23 13.91
C LEU A 17 14.47 -3.28 12.72
N ALA A 18 15.48 -3.46 11.86
CA ALA A 18 15.60 -2.69 10.62
C ALA A 18 14.42 -2.93 9.68
N GLY A 19 14.01 -4.19 9.51
CA GLY A 19 12.82 -4.57 8.75
C GLY A 19 11.54 -3.96 9.32
N PHE A 20 11.35 -4.03 10.64
CA PHE A 20 10.24 -3.41 11.34
C PHE A 20 10.18 -1.90 11.11
N ARG A 21 11.32 -1.20 11.26
CA ARG A 21 11.42 0.24 10.96
C ARG A 21 11.04 0.53 9.51
N ASN A 22 11.51 -0.27 8.57
CA ASN A 22 11.20 -0.08 7.16
C ASN A 22 9.70 -0.26 6.88
N THR A 23 9.07 -1.27 7.47
CA THR A 23 7.61 -1.48 7.39
C THR A 23 6.84 -0.28 7.91
N LEU A 24 7.25 0.30 9.04
CA LEU A 24 6.63 1.51 9.59
C LEU A 24 6.77 2.71 8.64
N ILE A 25 7.97 2.94 8.10
CA ILE A 25 8.22 4.04 7.16
C ILE A 25 7.35 3.85 5.92
N LEU A 26 7.40 2.68 5.29
CA LEU A 26 6.62 2.36 4.09
C LEU A 26 5.12 2.54 4.33
N THR A 27 4.62 2.04 5.47
CA THR A 27 3.20 2.15 5.83
C THR A 27 2.81 3.60 6.04
N ALA A 28 3.60 4.37 6.79
CA ALA A 28 3.32 5.78 7.06
C ALA A 28 3.31 6.61 5.77
N THR A 29 4.27 6.39 4.87
CA THR A 29 4.34 7.11 3.59
C THR A 29 3.25 6.68 2.61
N ALA A 30 2.96 5.38 2.52
CA ALA A 30 1.90 4.88 1.64
C ALA A 30 0.53 5.33 2.12
N LEU A 31 0.28 5.32 3.43
CA LEU A 31 -0.97 5.76 4.01
C LEU A 31 -1.16 7.27 3.84
N SER A 32 -0.14 8.08 4.12
CA SER A 32 -0.27 9.54 3.97
C SER A 32 -0.51 9.94 2.51
N GLY A 33 0.24 9.37 1.56
CA GLY A 33 0.03 9.60 0.14
C GLY A 33 -1.33 9.06 -0.35
N GLY A 34 -1.67 7.84 0.06
CA GLY A 34 -2.94 7.20 -0.29
C GLY A 34 -4.17 7.95 0.25
N LEU A 35 -4.08 8.54 1.45
CA LEU A 35 -5.13 9.38 2.01
C LEU A 35 -5.32 10.66 1.19
N VAL A 36 -4.24 11.35 0.83
CA VAL A 36 -4.33 12.57 0.03
C VAL A 36 -4.92 12.28 -1.35
N VAL A 37 -4.39 11.29 -2.06
CA VAL A 37 -4.88 10.90 -3.39
C VAL A 37 -6.30 10.37 -3.33
N GLY A 38 -6.60 9.50 -2.37
CA GLY A 38 -7.93 8.93 -2.16
C GLY A 38 -8.97 10.00 -1.85
N LEU A 39 -8.64 10.99 -1.02
CA LEU A 39 -9.52 12.12 -0.72
C LEU A 39 -9.80 12.96 -1.96
N LEU A 40 -8.77 13.30 -2.74
CA LEU A 40 -8.94 14.05 -3.98
C LEU A 40 -9.83 13.30 -4.99
N LEU A 41 -9.61 12.00 -5.17
CA LEU A 41 -10.44 11.16 -6.03
C LEU A 41 -11.88 11.07 -5.53
N ALA A 42 -12.09 10.94 -4.22
CA ALA A 42 -13.43 10.91 -3.62
C ALA A 42 -14.18 12.24 -3.84
N LEU A 43 -13.51 13.38 -3.64
CA LEU A 43 -14.08 14.70 -3.91
C LEU A 43 -14.39 14.89 -5.40
N ALA A 44 -13.48 14.48 -6.29
CA ALA A 44 -13.71 14.52 -7.73
C ALA A 44 -14.90 13.65 -8.15
N ARG A 45 -15.07 12.48 -7.52
CA ARG A 45 -16.20 11.58 -7.75
C ARG A 45 -17.53 12.20 -7.35
N LEU A 46 -17.56 12.99 -6.28
CA LEU A 46 -18.75 13.69 -5.79
C LEU A 46 -19.12 14.94 -6.62
N SER A 47 -18.25 15.37 -7.53
CA SER A 47 -18.50 16.55 -8.37
C SER A 47 -19.70 16.32 -9.32
N HIS A 48 -20.54 17.35 -9.48
CA HIS A 48 -21.63 17.35 -10.47
C HIS A 48 -21.10 17.31 -11.92
N ARG A 49 -19.84 17.70 -12.12
CA ARG A 49 -19.18 17.71 -13.42
C ARG A 49 -18.84 16.28 -13.87
N ARG A 50 -19.58 15.77 -14.86
CA ARG A 50 -19.40 14.41 -15.40
C ARG A 50 -17.96 14.11 -15.82
N TRP A 51 -17.25 15.08 -16.39
CA TRP A 51 -15.86 14.94 -16.83
C TRP A 51 -14.86 14.79 -15.68
N LEU A 52 -15.22 15.12 -14.44
CA LEU A 52 -14.43 14.85 -13.24
C LEU A 52 -14.89 13.54 -12.58
N SER A 53 -16.21 13.36 -12.45
CA SER A 53 -16.78 12.23 -11.72
C SER A 53 -16.58 10.87 -12.42
N ILE A 54 -16.66 10.83 -13.76
CA ILE A 54 -16.48 9.60 -14.53
C ILE A 54 -15.04 9.06 -14.45
N PRO A 55 -14.00 9.83 -14.80
CA PRO A 55 -12.62 9.32 -14.72
C PRO A 55 -12.21 9.01 -13.28
N ALA A 56 -12.62 9.81 -12.29
CA ALA A 56 -12.37 9.49 -10.89
C ALA A 56 -13.00 8.14 -10.49
N GLY A 57 -14.22 7.87 -10.94
CA GLY A 57 -14.88 6.58 -10.74
C GLY A 57 -14.12 5.41 -11.37
N ALA A 58 -13.68 5.57 -12.62
CA ALA A 58 -12.92 4.55 -13.34
C ALA A 58 -11.59 4.22 -12.64
N VAL A 59 -10.86 5.24 -12.16
CA VAL A 59 -9.63 5.05 -11.39
C VAL A 59 -9.94 4.29 -10.09
N ILE A 60 -10.92 4.74 -9.31
CA ILE A 60 -11.30 4.08 -8.05
C ILE A 60 -11.68 2.61 -8.29
N GLU A 61 -12.47 2.32 -9.33
CA GLU A 61 -12.92 0.97 -9.64
C GLU A 61 -11.77 0.07 -10.10
N LEU A 62 -10.86 0.56 -10.93
CA LEU A 62 -9.67 -0.19 -11.36
C LEU A 62 -8.79 -0.57 -10.18
N PHE A 63 -8.53 0.37 -9.27
CA PHE A 63 -7.70 0.11 -8.10
C PHE A 63 -8.37 -0.82 -7.07
N ARG A 64 -9.71 -0.84 -7.00
CA ARG A 64 -10.46 -1.72 -6.08
C ARG A 64 -10.72 -3.12 -6.63
N THR A 65 -10.81 -3.27 -7.95
CA THR A 65 -11.11 -4.56 -8.60
C THR A 65 -9.84 -5.33 -8.96
N THR A 66 -8.70 -4.66 -9.11
CA THR A 66 -7.42 -5.29 -9.42
C THR A 66 -6.70 -5.74 -8.15
N PRO A 67 -6.15 -6.98 -8.09
CA PRO A 67 -5.37 -7.43 -6.95
C PRO A 67 -4.14 -6.53 -6.69
N PRO A 68 -3.83 -6.16 -5.44
CA PRO A 68 -2.67 -5.32 -5.11
C PRO A 68 -1.34 -5.93 -5.58
N LEU A 69 -1.22 -7.27 -5.55
CA LEU A 69 -0.02 -7.95 -6.03
C LEU A 69 0.22 -7.72 -7.53
N VAL A 70 -0.85 -7.70 -8.34
CA VAL A 70 -0.78 -7.43 -9.78
C VAL A 70 -0.38 -5.98 -10.03
N GLN A 71 -0.97 -5.04 -9.27
CA GLN A 71 -0.58 -3.63 -9.33
C GLN A 71 0.90 -3.45 -8.99
N LEU A 72 1.37 -4.07 -7.90
CA LEU A 72 2.79 -4.03 -7.52
C LEU A 72 3.67 -4.60 -8.63
N PHE A 73 3.29 -5.75 -9.20
CA PHE A 73 4.03 -6.34 -10.31
C PHE A 73 4.13 -5.39 -11.49
N TRP A 74 3.04 -4.72 -11.86
CA TRP A 74 3.04 -3.82 -13.01
C TRP A 74 3.87 -2.55 -12.77
N PHE A 75 3.85 -1.99 -11.55
CA PHE A 75 4.69 -0.83 -11.23
C PHE A 75 6.17 -1.19 -11.02
N TYR A 76 6.47 -2.42 -10.59
CA TYR A 76 7.84 -2.85 -10.31
C TYR A 76 8.54 -3.45 -11.53
N PHE A 77 7.82 -4.21 -12.37
CA PHE A 77 8.37 -4.92 -13.53
C PHE A 77 7.92 -4.35 -14.89
N GLY A 78 6.91 -3.47 -14.90
CA GLY A 78 6.40 -2.85 -16.12
C GLY A 78 7.27 -1.73 -16.66
#